data_AF-R9KJ06-F1
#
_entry.id   AF-R9KJ06-F1
#
_cell.length_a   1.000
_cell.length_b   1.000
_cell.length_c   1.000
_cell.angle_alpha   90.00
_cell.angle_beta   90.00
_cell.angle_gamma   90.00
#
_symmetry.space_group_name_H-M   'P 1'
#
loop_
_entity.id
_entity.type
_entity.pdbx_description
1 polymer ?
#
loop_
_entity_poly.entity_id
_entity_poly.type
_entity_poly.pdbx_seq_one_letter_code
_entity_poly.pdbx_strand_id
1 'polypeptide(L)'
;MRSINAIMKWNAVDTIIFSIEKFISKAADEVNEAKDELPVPEEMIAAATKELQEENEELKQYRIPGYLIEHGRSYECPACGREISAEEIEGLKSKTVKYCNNCGKRIMLSKISSYAKNYANNLVDVKHE
;
A
#
# COMPACT_ATOMS: atom_id res chain seq x y z
N MET A 1 -27.75 -71.26 18.05
CA MET A 1 -28.28 -70.08 18.77
C MET A 1 -27.22 -69.04 19.21
N ARG A 2 -25.93 -69.17 18.82
CA ARG A 2 -24.88 -68.19 19.16
C ARG A 2 -24.60 -67.15 18.05
N SER A 3 -24.85 -67.46 16.78
CA SER A 3 -24.56 -66.54 15.65
C SER A 3 -25.55 -65.39 15.51
N ILE A 4 -26.85 -65.61 15.80
CA ILE A 4 -27.89 -64.58 15.72
C ILE A 4 -27.59 -63.40 16.66
N ASN A 5 -27.11 -63.71 17.88
CA ASN A 5 -26.69 -62.70 18.86
C ASN A 5 -25.44 -61.92 18.45
N ALA A 6 -24.56 -62.50 17.60
CA ALA A 6 -23.40 -61.80 17.09
C ALA A 6 -23.79 -60.82 15.96
N ILE A 7 -24.66 -61.26 15.04
CA ILE A 7 -25.17 -60.45 13.93
C ILE A 7 -25.97 -59.24 14.45
N MET A 8 -26.84 -59.44 15.45
CA MET A 8 -27.59 -58.33 16.05
C MET A 8 -26.70 -57.29 16.73
N LYS A 9 -25.56 -57.71 17.31
CA LYS A 9 -24.58 -56.79 17.93
C LYS A 9 -23.83 -55.97 16.88
N TRP A 10 -23.42 -56.59 15.77
CA TRP A 10 -22.78 -55.87 14.66
C TRP A 10 -23.73 -54.88 14.00
N ASN A 11 -25.01 -55.24 13.78
CA ASN A 11 -26.02 -54.31 13.28
C ASN A 11 -26.24 -53.10 14.20
N ALA A 12 -26.17 -53.30 15.52
CA ALA A 12 -26.28 -52.20 16.48
C ALA A 12 -25.08 -51.24 16.39
N VAL A 13 -23.86 -51.78 16.21
CA VAL A 13 -22.65 -50.99 15.99
C VAL A 13 -22.74 -50.21 14.68
N ASP A 14 -23.16 -50.85 13.59
CA ASP A 14 -23.32 -50.19 12.29
C ASP A 14 -24.38 -49.07 12.34
N THR A 15 -25.46 -49.27 13.10
CA THR A 15 -26.48 -48.23 13.30
C THR A 15 -25.91 -47.03 14.05
N ILE A 16 -25.06 -47.27 15.05
CA ILE A 16 -24.38 -46.20 15.80
C ILE A 16 -23.40 -45.45 14.89
N ILE A 17 -22.57 -46.18 14.14
CA ILE A 17 -21.62 -45.59 13.17
C ILE A 17 -22.37 -44.71 12.17
N PHE A 18 -23.42 -45.24 11.54
CA PHE A 18 -24.22 -44.50 10.56
C PHE A 18 -24.89 -43.27 11.17
N SER A 19 -25.33 -43.35 12.43
CA SER A 19 -25.93 -42.20 13.13
C SER A 19 -24.93 -41.07 13.38
N ILE A 20 -23.68 -41.42 13.71
CA ILE A 20 -22.60 -40.47 13.94
C ILE A 20 -22.17 -39.85 12.62
N GLU A 21 -21.99 -40.65 11.57
CA GLU A 21 -21.67 -40.17 10.22
C GLU A 21 -22.73 -39.18 9.74
N LYS A 22 -24.01 -39.51 9.89
CA LYS A 22 -25.12 -38.63 9.52
C LYS A 22 -25.14 -37.33 10.31
N PHE A 23 -24.75 -37.35 11.58
CA PHE A 23 -24.65 -36.15 12.40
C PHE A 23 -23.47 -35.26 11.97
N ILE A 24 -22.32 -35.87 11.68
CA ILE A 24 -21.13 -35.16 11.20
C ILE A 24 -21.39 -34.53 9.82
N SER A 25 -22.01 -35.27 8.89
CA SER A 25 -22.36 -34.73 7.57
C SER A 25 -23.29 -33.53 7.69
N LYS A 26 -24.34 -33.62 8.52
CA LYS A 26 -25.27 -32.49 8.73
C LYS A 26 -24.60 -31.26 9.32
N ALA A 27 -23.73 -31.46 10.32
CA ALA A 27 -23.00 -30.34 10.92
C ALA A 27 -22.02 -29.70 9.93
N ALA A 28 -21.41 -30.49 9.04
CA ALA A 28 -20.54 -29.98 7.98
C ALA A 28 -21.33 -29.23 6.91
N ASP A 29 -22.51 -29.72 6.53
CA ASP A 29 -23.39 -29.09 5.55
C ASP A 29 -23.91 -27.74 6.07
N GLU A 30 -24.38 -27.66 7.33
CA GLU A 30 -24.83 -26.41 7.96
C GLU A 30 -23.72 -25.35 8.05
N VAL A 31 -22.48 -25.76 8.30
CA VAL A 31 -21.32 -24.84 8.35
C VAL A 31 -20.90 -24.37 6.97
N ASN A 32 -21.07 -25.19 5.93
CA ASN A 32 -20.77 -24.80 4.56
C ASN A 32 -21.86 -23.90 3.98
N GLU A 33 -23.14 -24.16 4.27
CA GLU A 33 -24.25 -23.27 3.88
C GLU A 33 -24.11 -21.88 4.51
N ALA A 34 -23.64 -21.79 5.77
CA ALA A 34 -23.34 -20.50 6.43
C ALA A 34 -22.14 -19.74 5.81
N LYS A 35 -21.32 -20.39 4.98
CA LYS A 35 -20.21 -19.76 4.26
C LYS A 35 -20.55 -19.40 2.81
N ASP A 36 -21.63 -19.97 2.26
CA ASP A 36 -22.14 -19.68 0.92
C ASP A 36 -23.01 -18.40 0.88
N GLU A 37 -23.25 -17.77 2.03
CA GLU A 37 -23.77 -16.41 2.06
C GLU A 37 -22.73 -15.46 1.45
N LEU A 38 -23.05 -14.91 0.29
CA LEU A 38 -22.23 -13.91 -0.38
C LEU A 38 -21.92 -12.77 0.60
N PRO A 39 -20.66 -12.29 0.66
CA PRO A 39 -20.30 -11.18 1.53
C PRO A 39 -21.18 -9.97 1.24
N VAL A 40 -21.54 -9.26 2.30
CA VAL A 40 -22.43 -8.10 2.20
C VAL A 40 -21.79 -7.09 1.23
N PRO A 41 -22.53 -6.53 0.25
CA PRO A 41 -21.96 -5.64 -0.77
C PRO A 41 -21.17 -4.45 -0.19
N GLU A 42 -21.61 -3.90 0.95
CA GLU A 42 -20.88 -2.83 1.62
C GLU A 42 -19.50 -3.27 2.12
N GLU A 43 -19.36 -4.51 2.61
CA GLU A 43 -18.08 -5.05 3.08
C GLU A 43 -17.11 -5.28 1.92
N MET A 44 -17.61 -5.76 0.78
CA MET A 44 -16.82 -5.86 -0.45
C MET A 44 -16.32 -4.50 -0.92
N ILE A 45 -17.20 -3.49 -0.92
CA ILE A 45 -16.84 -2.12 -1.31
C ILE A 45 -15.80 -1.54 -0.34
N ALA A 46 -15.96 -1.76 0.97
CA ALA A 46 -15.03 -1.28 1.98
C ALA A 46 -13.64 -1.91 1.81
N ALA A 47 -13.58 -3.22 1.57
CA ALA A 47 -12.33 -3.93 1.32
C ALA A 47 -11.62 -3.41 0.06
N ALA A 48 -12.34 -3.32 -1.07
CA ALA A 48 -11.78 -2.81 -2.32
C ALA A 48 -11.35 -1.34 -2.22
N THR A 49 -12.12 -0.52 -1.50
CA THR A 49 -11.78 0.90 -1.28
C THR A 49 -10.52 1.05 -0.46
N LYS A 50 -10.33 0.20 0.56
CA LYS A 50 -9.13 0.19 1.38
C LYS A 50 -7.90 -0.19 0.56
N GLU A 51 -7.99 -1.25 -0.24
CA GLU A 51 -6.91 -1.68 -1.14
C GLU A 51 -6.53 -0.56 -2.13
N LEU A 52 -7.53 0.06 -2.77
CA LEU A 52 -7.31 1.19 -3.68
C LEU A 52 -6.74 2.44 -2.99
N GLN A 53 -7.02 2.64 -1.70
CA GLN A 53 -6.44 3.73 -0.91
C GLN A 53 -4.96 3.47 -0.63
N GLU A 54 -4.62 2.26 -0.19
CA GLU A 54 -3.24 1.84 0.06
C GLU A 54 -2.40 1.96 -1.22
N GLU A 55 -2.88 1.43 -2.35
CA GLU A 55 -2.21 1.57 -3.64
C GLU A 55 -2.03 3.04 -4.06
N ASN A 56 -3.04 3.88 -3.86
CA ASN A 56 -2.94 5.31 -4.17
C ASN A 56 -1.93 6.03 -3.30
N GLU A 57 -1.85 5.69 -2.01
CA GLU A 57 -0.88 6.28 -1.09
C GLU A 57 0.55 5.92 -1.48
N GLU A 58 0.80 4.66 -1.83
CA GLU A 58 2.09 4.23 -2.36
C GLU A 58 2.45 4.99 -3.65
N LEU A 59 1.54 5.05 -4.62
CA LEU A 59 1.78 5.73 -5.89
C LEU A 59 1.97 7.24 -5.75
N LYS A 60 1.32 7.90 -4.78
CA LYS A 60 1.50 9.33 -4.50
C LYS A 60 2.95 9.65 -4.13
N GLN A 61 3.63 8.78 -3.39
CA GLN A 61 5.03 8.98 -2.99
C GLN A 61 5.97 9.06 -4.21
N TYR A 62 5.66 8.32 -5.28
CA TYR A 62 6.44 8.32 -6.53
C TYR A 62 6.08 9.47 -7.47
N ARG A 63 4.85 10.00 -7.40
CA ARG A 63 4.37 11.04 -8.35
C ARG A 63 4.67 12.47 -7.93
N ILE A 64 4.78 12.78 -6.63
CA ILE A 64 5.03 14.17 -6.20
C ILE A 64 6.49 14.52 -6.50
N PRO A 65 6.76 15.50 -7.39
CA PRO A 65 8.12 15.88 -7.69
C PRO A 65 8.77 16.55 -6.48
N GLY A 66 10.03 16.18 -6.20
CA GLY A 66 10.82 16.85 -5.18
C GLY A 66 11.40 18.17 -5.70
N TYR A 67 11.22 19.26 -4.96
CA TYR A 67 11.93 20.50 -5.26
C TYR A 67 13.39 20.39 -4.82
N LEU A 68 14.31 20.72 -5.73
CA LEU A 68 15.74 20.72 -5.43
C LEU A 68 16.06 21.78 -4.36
N ILE A 69 16.97 21.44 -3.46
CA ILE A 69 17.49 22.35 -2.44
C ILE A 69 18.66 23.12 -3.07
N GLU A 70 18.66 24.45 -2.98
CA GLU A 70 19.67 25.32 -3.61
C GLU A 70 20.77 25.65 -2.60
N HIS A 71 22.02 25.27 -2.90
CA HIS A 71 23.23 25.58 -2.13
C HIS A 71 24.11 26.55 -2.93
N GLY A 72 23.61 27.76 -3.17
CA GLY A 72 24.32 28.80 -3.91
C GLY A 72 24.57 28.46 -5.38
N ARG A 73 25.62 27.69 -5.68
CA ARG A 73 25.99 27.24 -7.05
C ARG A 73 25.65 25.79 -7.34
N SER A 74 25.32 24.98 -6.34
CA SER A 74 24.92 23.59 -6.51
C SER A 74 23.49 23.36 -6.05
N TYR A 75 22.92 22.24 -6.48
CA TYR A 75 21.59 21.81 -6.08
C TYR A 75 21.67 20.43 -5.44
N GLU A 76 20.75 20.12 -4.53
CA GLU A 76 20.69 18.83 -3.86
C GLU A 76 19.34 18.16 -4.12
N CYS A 77 19.37 16.85 -4.40
CA CYS A 77 18.17 16.05 -4.50
C CYS A 77 17.56 15.81 -3.11
N PRO A 78 16.29 16.20 -2.86
CA PRO A 78 15.68 16.08 -1.53
C PRO A 78 15.41 14.63 -1.09
N ALA A 79 15.59 13.65 -1.96
CA ALA A 79 15.32 12.25 -1.65
C ALA A 79 16.57 11.42 -1.35
N CYS A 80 17.69 11.70 -2.03
CA CYS A 80 18.91 10.91 -1.86
C CYS A 80 20.13 11.74 -1.46
N GLY A 81 19.96 13.05 -1.24
CA GLY A 81 21.04 13.95 -0.83
C GLY A 81 22.15 14.13 -1.86
N ARG A 82 21.96 13.61 -3.08
CA ARG A 82 22.96 13.76 -4.15
C ARG A 82 23.05 15.22 -4.56
N GLU A 83 24.27 15.73 -4.58
CA GLU A 83 24.60 17.00 -5.19
C GLU A 83 24.52 16.92 -6.73
N ILE A 84 23.94 17.95 -7.33
CA ILE A 84 23.68 18.12 -8.75
C ILE A 84 24.39 19.42 -9.14
N SER A 85 25.36 19.31 -10.05
CA SER A 85 26.15 20.46 -10.50
C SER A 85 25.31 21.42 -11.35
N ALA A 86 25.76 22.68 -11.45
CA ALA A 86 25.11 23.67 -12.32
C ALA A 86 25.04 23.21 -13.78
N GLU A 87 26.05 22.48 -14.26
CA GLU A 87 26.11 21.92 -15.62
C GLU A 87 25.03 20.85 -15.83
N GLU A 88 24.84 19.94 -14.87
CA GLU A 88 23.76 18.94 -14.91
C GLU A 88 22.39 19.63 -14.89
N ILE A 89 22.25 20.74 -14.17
CA ILE A 89 21.01 21.53 -14.12
C ILE A 89 20.70 22.19 -15.46
N GLU A 90 21.68 22.73 -16.17
CA GLU A 90 21.48 23.23 -17.54
C GLU A 90 21.00 22.11 -18.47
N GLY A 91 21.59 20.91 -18.37
CA GLY A 91 21.13 19.73 -19.09
C GLY A 91 19.71 19.28 -18.69
N LEU A 92 19.28 19.56 -17.46
CA LEU A 92 17.91 19.28 -17.00
C LEU A 92 16.92 20.37 -17.43
N LYS A 93 17.34 21.63 -17.62
CA LYS A 93 16.46 22.73 -18.06
C LYS A 93 15.87 22.49 -19.45
N SER A 94 16.59 21.83 -20.34
CA SER A 94 16.14 21.49 -21.70
C SER A 94 15.10 20.37 -21.75
N LYS A 95 14.92 19.61 -20.66
CA LYS A 95 13.97 18.49 -20.59
C LYS A 95 12.61 18.93 -20.03
N THR A 96 11.53 18.47 -20.68
CA THR A 96 10.14 18.66 -20.21
C THR A 96 9.86 17.95 -18.89
N VAL A 97 10.47 16.79 -18.67
CA VAL A 97 10.38 16.04 -17.41
C VAL A 97 11.79 15.75 -16.88
N LYS A 98 12.01 16.07 -15.60
CA LYS A 98 13.31 16.04 -14.95
C LYS A 98 13.31 14.99 -13.86
N TYR A 99 14.34 14.15 -13.84
CA TYR A 99 14.53 13.08 -12.87
C TYR A 99 15.93 13.18 -12.27
N CYS A 100 16.06 12.77 -11.01
CA CYS A 100 17.37 12.59 -10.40
C CYS A 100 18.06 11.38 -11.03
N ASN A 101 19.27 11.58 -11.56
CA ASN A 101 20.07 10.50 -12.18
C ASN A 101 20.49 9.40 -11.19
N ASN A 102 20.39 9.63 -9.88
CA ASN A 102 20.76 8.64 -8.86
C ASN A 102 19.55 7.84 -8.35
N CYS A 103 18.50 8.51 -7.86
CA CYS A 103 17.36 7.82 -7.24
C CYS A 103 16.13 7.69 -8.16
N GLY A 104 16.16 8.23 -9.38
CA GLY A 104 15.03 8.20 -10.30
C GLY A 104 13.84 9.06 -9.90
N LYS A 105 13.87 9.74 -8.74
CA LYS A 105 12.78 10.62 -8.31
C LYS A 105 12.60 11.78 -9.29
N ARG A 106 11.35 12.10 -9.62
CA ARG A 106 11.03 13.30 -10.40
C ARG A 106 11.41 14.54 -9.59
N ILE A 107 12.16 15.45 -10.20
CA ILE A 107 12.66 16.66 -9.55
C ILE A 107 12.16 17.92 -10.25
N MET A 108 12.04 19.00 -9.49
CA MET A 108 11.68 20.33 -9.97
C MET A 108 12.73 21.33 -9.50
N LEU A 109 13.08 22.29 -10.35
CA LEU A 109 13.87 23.44 -9.91
C LEU A 109 13.05 24.20 -8.86
N SER A 110 13.70 24.65 -7.78
CA SER A 110 13.01 25.41 -6.74
C SER A 110 12.36 26.64 -7.38
N LYS A 111 11.04 26.76 -7.23
CA LYS A 111 10.34 28.02 -7.52
C LYS A 111 10.37 28.85 -6.25
N ILE A 112 11.56 29.22 -5.74
CA ILE A 112 11.56 30.32 -4.79
C ILE A 112 11.24 31.54 -5.65
N SER A 113 9.98 31.99 -5.56
CA SER A 113 9.55 33.27 -6.11
C SER A 113 10.60 34.32 -5.73
N SER A 114 10.96 35.19 -6.66
CA SER A 114 11.87 36.32 -6.42
C SER A 114 11.45 37.11 -5.17
N TYR A 115 10.14 37.15 -4.90
CA TYR A 115 9.55 37.76 -3.70
C TYR A 115 9.96 37.05 -2.39
N ALA A 116 9.99 35.72 -2.38
CA ALA A 116 10.38 34.93 -1.21
C ALA A 116 11.90 35.00 -0.93
N LYS A 117 12.74 35.12 -1.97
CA LYS A 117 14.19 35.38 -1.80
C LYS A 117 14.43 36.74 -1.14
N ASN A 118 13.71 37.78 -1.56
CA ASN A 118 13.85 39.12 -0.98
C ASN A 118 13.39 39.22 0.48
N TYR A 119 12.30 38.53 0.85
CA TYR A 119 11.82 38.52 2.23
C TYR A 119 12.81 37.86 3.20
N ALA A 120 13.44 36.76 2.78
CA ALA A 120 14.45 36.06 3.60
C ALA A 120 15.69 36.92 3.85
N ASN A 121 16.17 37.64 2.84
CA ASN A 121 17.34 38.52 2.98
C ASN A 121 17.06 39.72 3.90
N ASN A 122 15.90 40.37 3.75
CA ASN A 122 15.51 41.49 4.61
C ASN A 122 15.30 41.08 6.09
N LEU A 123 14.94 39.82 6.38
CA LEU A 123 14.83 39.32 7.75
C LEU A 123 16.19 39.10 8.43
N VAL A 124 17.26 38.93 7.66
CA VAL A 124 18.64 38.79 8.18
C VAL A 124 19.24 40.16 8.45
N ASP A 125 18.98 41.15 7.59
CA ASP A 125 19.48 42.52 7.76
C ASP A 125 18.87 43.24 8.99
N VAL A 126 17.62 42.95 9.35
CA VAL A 126 16.96 43.56 10.54
C VAL A 126 17.52 43.04 11.87
N LYS A 127 18.32 41.96 11.88
CA LYS A 127 18.93 41.42 13.12
C LYS A 127 20.31 42.00 13.43
N HIS A 128 20.84 42.90 12.59
CA HIS A 128 22.16 43.51 12.76
C HIS A 128 22.14 45.03 12.99
N GLU A 129 20.99 45.60 13.35
CA GLU A 129 20.89 46.95 13.94
C GLU A 129 20.68 46.91 15.45
#